data_AF-A0A8T5GQ14-F1
#
_entry.id   AF-A0A8T5GQ14-F1
#
_cell.length_a   1.000
_cell.length_b   1.000
_cell.length_c   1.000
_cell.angle_alpha   90.00
_cell.angle_beta   90.00
_cell.angle_gamma   90.00
#
_symmetry.space_group_name_H-M   'P 1'
#
loop_
_entity.id
_entity.type
_entity.pdbx_description
1 polymer ?
#
loop_
_entity_poly.entity_id
_entity_poly.type
_entity_poly.pdbx_seq_one_letter_code
_entity_poly.pdbx_strand_id
1 'polypeptide(L)'
;MRRVGVIGVGLMGRNHARVYADLENVELVAISDPDEVALTKQANRFGCTKYTNYQDMIEKEKLDIVSIAVPTSLHKQVSFNVIAKGINVLLEKPIAPTIQEAKDIIEFAREKNVKLMIGHIERFNPAIIELKKRLDNNELGKIFKIDVSRVGPYTKRMNDVGVVVDLAVHDLDIIRYITGSEVITTHSITKKHIHAVHEDLVNAILTLKNGTICTLNVNRLTPTRIRKMYVTGEKGMFVIDYITQNFYFYENTHGITYTDFIRDVSEGRMTKFFIEKKEPLKAEIEHFVDVVNNNKMPLITGDDGLKAIQLAHQLLSKEEVKMKNVLIVGFGEIGKSMYNVIDETKKFTLFKKDVEPLELHQEIDVMHVCVPFFDNFVDIVSEYINQYKPKLTIINSTVQPGITNQIFAKTNALIVHSPVRGRHPNLEGGIKRFIKFIGPTTEEAGKRAKEHFDECNVTSEVLTSATNTELGKLLSTTYYAANIAFHQEMNRICGHFGAEFTESVTRFNETCTMDIDHKIPRPVMFPGVIGGHCLMPNIEILRKNVSSNFLNQIVDSNDKRKEEVEKEKKDDTKTYTCS
;
A
#
# COMPACT_ATOMS: atom_id res chain seq x y z
N MET A 1 30.27 32.56 -24.34
CA MET A 1 30.52 31.84 -23.07
C MET A 1 29.28 32.00 -22.21
N ARG A 2 28.77 30.95 -21.55
CA ARG A 2 27.59 31.09 -20.69
C ARG A 2 27.97 31.79 -19.39
N ARG A 3 27.16 32.76 -18.97
CA ARG A 3 27.35 33.53 -17.73
C ARG A 3 26.66 32.81 -16.58
N VAL A 4 27.40 32.51 -15.53
CA VAL A 4 26.93 31.66 -14.42
C VAL A 4 26.91 32.42 -13.11
N GLY A 5 25.86 32.18 -12.32
CA GLY A 5 25.77 32.60 -10.93
C GLY A 5 25.68 31.43 -9.95
N VAL A 6 26.13 31.62 -8.71
CA VAL A 6 25.91 30.66 -7.61
C VAL A 6 25.20 31.36 -6.45
N ILE A 7 24.03 30.84 -6.05
CA ILE A 7 23.26 31.32 -4.90
C ILE A 7 23.44 30.34 -3.74
N GLY A 8 23.97 30.84 -2.62
CA GLY A 8 24.47 30.07 -1.49
C GLY A 8 25.91 29.62 -1.74
N VAL A 9 26.87 30.14 -0.96
CA VAL A 9 28.29 29.72 -0.98
C VAL A 9 28.70 29.10 0.35
N GLY A 10 27.84 28.21 0.85
CA GLY A 10 28.11 27.28 1.95
C GLY A 10 29.09 26.16 1.57
N LEU A 11 28.89 24.94 2.05
CA LEU A 11 29.80 23.84 1.72
C LEU A 11 29.74 23.45 0.24
N MET A 12 28.55 23.09 -0.26
CA MET A 12 28.39 22.68 -1.67
C MET A 12 28.49 23.86 -2.61
N GLY A 13 27.85 24.99 -2.30
CA GLY A 13 27.93 26.19 -3.13
C GLY A 13 29.36 26.65 -3.46
N ARG A 14 30.32 26.52 -2.52
CA ARG A 14 31.74 26.80 -2.80
C ARG A 14 32.38 25.83 -3.78
N ASN A 15 31.96 24.57 -3.74
CA ASN A 15 32.43 23.57 -4.69
C ASN A 15 31.82 23.85 -6.07
N HIS A 16 30.55 24.24 -6.17
CA HIS A 16 29.96 24.70 -7.44
C HIS A 16 30.73 25.91 -8.00
N ALA A 17 30.93 26.96 -7.20
CA ALA A 17 31.68 28.15 -7.63
C ALA A 17 33.10 27.80 -8.09
N ARG A 18 33.81 26.93 -7.35
CA ARG A 18 35.13 26.44 -7.77
C ARG A 18 35.08 25.74 -9.12
N VAL A 19 34.16 24.81 -9.30
CA VAL A 19 34.04 24.06 -10.56
C VAL A 19 33.73 25.00 -11.72
N TYR A 20 32.79 25.94 -11.56
CA TYR A 20 32.50 26.92 -12.62
C TYR A 20 33.69 27.81 -12.94
N ALA A 21 34.48 28.23 -11.96
CA ALA A 21 35.70 29.00 -12.18
C ALA A 21 36.79 28.19 -12.90
N ASP A 22 36.82 26.87 -12.71
CA ASP A 22 37.78 25.95 -13.33
C ASP A 22 37.37 25.51 -14.77
N LEU A 23 36.17 25.88 -15.25
CA LEU A 23 35.65 25.47 -16.57
C LEU A 23 35.90 26.54 -17.64
N GLU A 24 36.44 26.14 -18.79
CA GLU A 24 36.82 27.07 -19.86
C GLU A 24 35.64 27.57 -20.73
N ASN A 25 34.50 26.88 -20.72
CA ASN A 25 33.35 27.16 -21.58
C ASN A 25 32.24 27.98 -20.91
N VAL A 26 32.47 28.44 -19.68
CA VAL A 26 31.56 29.25 -18.86
C VAL A 26 32.31 30.33 -18.10
N GLU A 27 31.60 31.38 -17.73
CA GLU A 27 32.14 32.49 -16.95
C GLU A 27 31.39 32.57 -15.61
N LEU A 28 32.08 32.38 -14.49
CA LEU A 28 31.49 32.64 -13.18
C LEU A 28 31.44 34.15 -12.93
N VAL A 29 30.28 34.75 -13.19
CA VAL A 29 30.10 36.21 -13.14
C VAL A 29 29.84 36.69 -11.72
N ALA A 30 29.01 35.97 -10.97
CA ALA A 30 28.58 36.42 -9.66
C ALA A 30 28.29 35.28 -8.67
N ILE A 31 28.43 35.59 -7.39
CA ILE A 31 28.03 34.73 -6.29
C ILE A 31 27.21 35.50 -5.27
N SER A 32 26.31 34.81 -4.58
CA SER A 32 25.48 35.41 -3.53
C SER A 32 25.36 34.53 -2.29
N ASP A 33 25.50 35.15 -1.11
CA ASP A 33 25.27 34.53 0.20
C ASP A 33 25.04 35.62 1.25
N PRO A 34 24.12 35.44 2.22
CA PRO A 34 23.92 36.42 3.30
C PRO A 34 25.12 36.54 4.25
N ASP A 35 25.99 35.52 4.36
CA ASP A 35 27.23 35.58 5.14
C ASP A 35 28.32 36.33 4.36
N GLU A 36 28.49 37.61 4.69
CA GLU A 36 29.45 38.49 4.03
C GLU A 36 30.92 38.00 4.16
N VAL A 37 31.26 37.30 5.24
CA VAL A 37 32.61 36.77 5.47
C VAL A 37 32.88 35.60 4.52
N ALA A 38 31.95 34.65 4.45
CA ALA A 38 32.03 33.53 3.51
C ALA A 38 32.04 34.04 2.06
N LEU A 39 31.13 34.96 1.73
CA LEU A 39 30.97 35.58 0.42
C LEU A 39 32.25 36.28 -0.05
N THR A 40 32.80 37.19 0.77
CA THR A 40 33.99 37.97 0.41
C THR A 40 35.20 37.06 0.16
N LYS A 41 35.36 36.00 0.97
CA LYS A 41 36.44 35.02 0.78
C LYS A 41 36.34 34.31 -0.57
N GLN A 42 35.14 33.93 -1.00
CA GLN A 42 34.96 33.24 -2.29
C GLN A 42 35.05 34.19 -3.48
N ALA A 43 34.47 35.38 -3.38
CA ALA A 43 34.51 36.38 -4.45
C ALA A 43 35.95 36.77 -4.78
N ASN A 44 36.76 37.05 -3.76
CA ASN A 44 38.18 37.35 -3.94
C ASN A 44 38.96 36.17 -4.54
N ARG A 45 38.58 34.93 -4.18
CA ARG A 45 39.26 33.73 -4.69
C ARG A 45 39.00 33.51 -6.18
N PHE A 46 37.78 33.76 -6.64
CA PHE A 46 37.37 33.45 -8.02
C PHE A 46 37.28 34.68 -8.93
N GLY A 47 37.44 35.90 -8.40
CA GLY A 47 37.41 37.13 -9.19
C GLY A 47 36.01 37.49 -9.72
N CYS A 48 34.94 37.14 -8.99
CA CYS A 48 33.55 37.37 -9.40
C CYS A 48 32.84 38.42 -8.54
N THR A 49 31.75 38.99 -9.05
CA THR A 49 30.95 39.98 -8.33
C THR A 49 30.24 39.36 -7.14
N LYS A 50 30.26 40.04 -5.98
CA LYS A 50 29.59 39.57 -4.75
C LYS A 50 28.27 40.27 -4.50
N TYR A 51 27.27 39.51 -4.05
CA TYR A 51 25.96 40.03 -3.66
C TYR A 51 25.47 39.43 -2.34
N THR A 52 25.16 40.26 -1.35
CA THR A 52 24.54 39.79 -0.10
C THR A 52 23.05 39.43 -0.27
N ASN A 53 22.40 40.00 -1.29
CA ASN A 53 21.05 39.64 -1.73
C ASN A 53 21.09 39.04 -3.13
N TYR A 54 20.60 37.82 -3.31
CA TYR A 54 20.59 37.15 -4.61
C TYR A 54 19.61 37.79 -5.59
N GLN A 55 18.59 38.51 -5.12
CA GLN A 55 17.63 39.20 -5.99
C GLN A 55 18.33 40.32 -6.77
N ASP A 56 19.17 41.11 -6.09
CA ASP A 56 20.04 42.09 -6.73
C ASP A 56 20.95 41.44 -7.79
N MET A 57 21.50 40.25 -7.50
CA MET A 57 22.36 39.52 -8.42
C MET A 57 21.62 39.18 -9.72
N ILE A 58 20.44 38.56 -9.63
CA ILE A 58 19.66 38.14 -10.81
C ILE A 58 19.01 39.31 -11.57
N GLU A 59 18.99 40.51 -10.98
CA GLU A 59 18.53 41.74 -11.64
C GLU A 59 19.65 42.50 -12.35
N LYS A 60 20.81 42.61 -11.70
CA LYS A 60 21.95 43.39 -12.21
C LYS A 60 22.80 42.59 -13.20
N GLU A 61 22.87 41.27 -13.03
CA GLU A 61 23.67 40.39 -13.87
C GLU A 61 22.84 39.70 -14.95
N LYS A 62 23.41 39.62 -16.16
CA LYS A 62 22.85 38.78 -17.23
C LYS A 62 23.35 37.35 -17.04
N LEU A 63 22.54 36.48 -16.44
CA LEU A 63 22.91 35.09 -16.15
C LEU A 63 22.17 34.13 -17.08
N ASP A 64 22.89 33.16 -17.63
CA ASP A 64 22.32 32.04 -18.40
C ASP A 64 21.97 30.85 -17.50
N ILE A 65 22.79 30.64 -16.46
CA ILE A 65 22.76 29.49 -15.57
C ILE A 65 22.92 29.96 -14.12
N VAL A 66 22.15 29.39 -13.21
CA VAL A 66 22.35 29.56 -11.77
C VAL A 66 22.37 28.21 -11.07
N SER A 67 23.41 27.97 -10.25
CA SER A 67 23.38 26.93 -9.23
C SER A 67 22.76 27.45 -7.95
N ILE A 68 21.76 26.73 -7.43
CA ILE A 68 21.09 27.05 -6.17
C ILE A 68 21.54 26.02 -5.14
N ALA A 69 22.33 26.46 -4.16
CA ALA A 69 22.89 25.65 -3.08
C ALA A 69 22.64 26.31 -1.71
N VAL A 70 21.38 26.68 -1.48
CA VAL A 70 20.85 27.27 -0.24
C VAL A 70 20.24 26.19 0.67
N PRO A 71 19.83 26.49 1.92
CA PRO A 71 19.06 25.55 2.73
C PRO A 71 17.79 25.07 2.00
N THR A 72 17.41 23.80 2.23
CA THR A 72 16.33 23.14 1.48
C THR A 72 15.01 23.91 1.55
N SER A 73 14.70 24.50 2.70
CA SER A 73 13.48 25.30 2.92
C SER A 73 13.36 26.54 2.02
N LEU A 74 14.47 27.01 1.44
CA LEU A 74 14.51 28.16 0.54
C LEU A 74 14.51 27.77 -0.94
N HIS A 75 14.62 26.47 -1.27
CA HIS A 75 14.72 26.01 -2.66
C HIS A 75 13.57 26.51 -3.54
N LYS A 76 12.32 26.42 -3.06
CA LYS A 76 11.16 26.91 -3.83
C LYS A 76 11.24 28.41 -4.07
N GLN A 77 11.40 29.20 -3.01
CA GLN A 77 11.42 30.67 -3.12
C GLN A 77 12.53 31.15 -4.06
N VAL A 78 13.76 30.65 -3.88
CA VAL A 78 14.90 31.05 -4.71
C VAL A 78 14.72 30.57 -6.15
N SER A 79 14.31 29.31 -6.35
CA SER A 79 14.09 28.77 -7.70
C SER A 79 13.02 29.54 -8.45
N PHE A 80 11.91 29.91 -7.80
CA PHE A 80 10.85 30.72 -8.43
C PHE A 80 11.39 32.08 -8.89
N ASN A 81 12.17 32.77 -8.05
CA ASN A 81 12.73 34.06 -8.41
C ASN A 81 13.70 33.97 -9.60
N VAL A 82 14.52 32.91 -9.66
CA VAL A 82 15.48 32.67 -10.76
C VAL A 82 14.75 32.27 -12.05
N ILE A 83 13.84 31.29 -11.97
CA ILE A 83 13.05 30.78 -13.11
C ILE A 83 12.18 31.89 -13.72
N ALA A 84 11.63 32.79 -12.90
CA ALA A 84 10.83 33.92 -13.38
C ALA A 84 11.62 34.86 -14.31
N LYS A 85 12.94 34.91 -14.19
CA LYS A 85 13.84 35.67 -15.07
C LYS A 85 14.26 34.90 -16.33
N GLY A 86 13.78 33.67 -16.52
CA GLY A 86 14.13 32.82 -17.67
C GLY A 86 15.52 32.18 -17.57
N ILE A 87 16.09 32.11 -16.37
CA ILE A 87 17.44 31.58 -16.13
C ILE A 87 17.37 30.06 -15.90
N ASN A 88 18.32 29.30 -16.47
CA ASN A 88 18.39 27.85 -16.27
C ASN A 88 18.95 27.50 -14.89
N VAL A 89 18.41 26.45 -14.26
CA VAL A 89 18.65 26.14 -12.84
C VAL A 89 19.26 24.74 -12.66
N LEU A 90 20.41 24.69 -11.99
CA LEU A 90 20.93 23.49 -11.32
C LEU A 90 20.62 23.62 -9.83
N LEU A 91 19.63 22.86 -9.35
CA LEU A 91 19.15 22.93 -7.98
C LEU A 91 19.74 21.78 -7.17
N GLU A 92 20.43 22.10 -6.08
CA GLU A 92 20.92 21.07 -5.16
C GLU A 92 19.78 20.23 -4.59
N LYS A 93 20.11 18.98 -4.22
CA LYS A 93 19.14 18.04 -3.68
C LYS A 93 18.91 18.30 -2.18
N PRO A 94 17.73 17.94 -1.64
CA PRO A 94 16.53 17.50 -2.36
C PRO A 94 15.86 18.68 -3.08
N ILE A 95 15.07 18.41 -4.12
CA ILE A 95 14.39 19.44 -4.91
C ILE A 95 13.59 20.44 -4.05
N ALA A 96 12.91 19.97 -3.01
CA ALA A 96 12.10 20.77 -2.08
C ALA A 96 11.85 19.98 -0.79
N PRO A 97 11.42 20.62 0.32
CA PRO A 97 11.08 19.90 1.55
C PRO A 97 9.79 19.08 1.43
N THR A 98 8.85 19.50 0.59
CA THR A 98 7.55 18.84 0.41
C THR A 98 7.33 18.39 -1.03
N ILE A 99 6.50 17.35 -1.21
CA ILE A 99 6.12 16.83 -2.53
C ILE A 99 5.41 17.91 -3.36
N GLN A 100 4.57 18.73 -2.72
CA GLN A 100 3.84 19.79 -3.44
C GLN A 100 4.79 20.88 -3.93
N GLU A 101 5.70 21.37 -3.08
CA GLU A 101 6.68 22.37 -3.50
C GLU A 101 7.59 21.87 -4.62
N ALA A 102 7.97 20.59 -4.59
CA ALA A 102 8.74 19.95 -5.66
C ALA A 102 7.98 20.01 -7.00
N LYS A 103 6.69 19.66 -7.00
CA LYS A 103 5.82 19.75 -8.19
C LYS A 103 5.73 21.18 -8.71
N ASP A 104 5.50 22.14 -7.81
CA ASP A 104 5.36 23.55 -8.17
C ASP A 104 6.62 24.08 -8.88
N ILE A 105 7.83 23.71 -8.42
CA ILE A 105 9.10 24.10 -9.06
C ILE A 105 9.20 23.50 -10.47
N ILE A 106 8.85 22.22 -10.64
CA ILE A 106 8.93 21.52 -11.92
C ILE A 106 7.97 22.13 -12.94
N GLU A 107 6.73 22.36 -12.52
CA GLU A 107 5.69 22.95 -13.36
C GLU A 107 6.09 24.36 -13.78
N PHE A 108 6.56 25.19 -12.85
CA PHE A 108 6.98 26.55 -13.17
C PHE A 108 8.20 26.60 -14.10
N ALA A 109 9.17 25.70 -13.93
CA ALA A 109 10.31 25.57 -14.86
C ALA A 109 9.84 25.19 -16.27
N ARG A 110 8.85 24.29 -16.37
CA ARG A 110 8.26 23.87 -17.64
C ARG A 110 7.49 25.01 -18.31
N GLU A 111 6.67 25.74 -17.56
CA GLU A 111 5.92 26.92 -18.05
C GLU A 111 6.84 28.02 -18.59
N LYS A 112 7.96 28.28 -17.91
CA LYS A 112 8.96 29.26 -18.35
C LYS A 112 9.94 28.74 -19.40
N ASN A 113 9.81 27.47 -19.79
CA ASN A 113 10.68 26.81 -20.76
C ASN A 113 12.18 26.94 -20.41
N VAL A 114 12.51 26.82 -19.12
CA VAL A 114 13.91 26.81 -18.64
C VAL A 114 14.36 25.39 -18.33
N LYS A 115 15.66 25.13 -18.44
CA LYS A 115 16.24 23.85 -18.04
C LYS A 115 16.35 23.80 -16.51
N LEU A 116 15.77 22.75 -15.92
CA LEU A 116 15.88 22.42 -14.51
C LEU A 116 16.55 21.05 -14.36
N MET A 117 17.65 21.00 -13.61
CA MET A 117 18.33 19.76 -13.25
C MET A 117 18.51 19.69 -11.73
N ILE A 118 18.33 18.50 -11.17
CA ILE A 118 18.48 18.26 -9.73
C ILE A 118 19.87 17.66 -9.45
N GLY A 119 20.53 18.14 -8.39
CA GLY A 119 21.89 17.80 -7.98
C GLY A 119 22.08 16.38 -7.41
N HIS A 120 21.61 15.35 -8.13
CA HIS A 120 21.86 13.95 -7.79
C HIS A 120 23.26 13.50 -8.27
N ILE A 121 24.29 14.09 -7.65
CA ILE A 121 25.71 13.93 -8.03
C ILE A 121 26.17 12.46 -8.16
N GLU A 122 25.58 11.53 -7.40
CA GLU A 122 26.02 10.13 -7.39
C GLU A 122 25.72 9.41 -8.72
N ARG A 123 24.80 9.91 -9.56
CA ARG A 123 24.61 9.39 -10.93
C ARG A 123 25.82 9.68 -11.84
N PHE A 124 26.62 10.69 -11.50
CA PHE A 124 27.87 11.03 -12.18
C PHE A 124 29.10 10.37 -11.55
N ASN A 125 28.91 9.52 -10.53
CA ASN A 125 30.01 8.75 -9.96
C ASN A 125 30.48 7.70 -10.99
N PRO A 126 31.77 7.71 -11.41
CA PRO A 126 32.27 6.79 -12.44
C PRO A 126 31.99 5.31 -12.14
N ALA A 127 32.00 4.91 -10.86
CA ALA A 127 31.68 3.54 -10.47
C ALA A 127 30.20 3.19 -10.69
N ILE A 128 29.28 4.14 -10.49
CA ILE A 128 27.85 3.94 -10.75
C ILE A 128 27.57 3.91 -12.25
N ILE A 129 28.23 4.76 -13.03
CA ILE A 129 28.12 4.76 -14.50
C ILE A 129 28.54 3.40 -15.06
N GLU A 130 29.70 2.88 -14.62
CA GLU A 130 30.19 1.58 -15.07
C GLU A 130 29.30 0.42 -14.57
N LEU A 131 28.76 0.50 -13.34
CA LEU A 131 27.77 -0.45 -12.84
C LEU A 131 26.53 -0.49 -13.74
N LYS A 132 25.93 0.68 -14.02
CA LYS A 132 24.73 0.78 -14.86
C LYS A 132 24.96 0.13 -16.22
N LYS A 133 26.09 0.46 -16.86
CA LYS A 133 26.48 -0.11 -18.15
C LYS A 133 26.53 -1.64 -18.13
N ARG A 134 27.12 -2.23 -17.09
CA ARG A 134 27.23 -3.70 -16.96
C ARG A 134 25.89 -4.37 -16.65
N LEU A 135 25.06 -3.73 -15.83
CA LEU A 135 23.70 -4.20 -15.59
C LEU A 135 22.85 -4.17 -16.86
N ASP A 136 22.97 -3.11 -17.67
CA ASP A 136 22.30 -2.99 -18.98
C ASP A 136 22.78 -4.04 -19.98
N ASN A 137 24.06 -4.40 -19.92
CA ASN A 137 24.64 -5.49 -20.70
C ASN A 137 24.29 -6.89 -20.16
N ASN A 138 23.43 -6.98 -19.12
CA ASN A 138 23.02 -8.22 -18.48
C ASN A 138 24.18 -9.08 -17.94
N GLU A 139 25.28 -8.43 -17.53
CA GLU A 139 26.48 -9.12 -17.04
C GLU A 139 26.27 -9.79 -15.69
N LEU A 140 25.29 -9.34 -14.89
CA LEU A 140 24.95 -9.94 -13.59
C LEU A 140 23.77 -10.93 -13.66
N GLY A 141 23.04 -10.98 -14.78
CA GLY A 141 21.77 -11.70 -14.88
C GLY A 141 20.66 -11.02 -14.07
N LYS A 142 19.68 -11.79 -13.62
CA LYS A 142 18.60 -11.29 -12.75
C LYS A 142 19.17 -10.77 -11.43
N ILE A 143 18.80 -9.54 -11.06
CA ILE A 143 19.17 -8.92 -9.79
C ILE A 143 18.24 -9.41 -8.69
N PHE A 144 18.79 -10.05 -7.67
CA PHE A 144 18.04 -10.53 -6.51
C PHE A 144 17.98 -9.49 -5.40
N LYS A 145 19.13 -8.89 -5.09
CA LYS A 145 19.29 -8.08 -3.89
C LYS A 145 20.22 -6.90 -4.11
N ILE A 146 19.90 -5.76 -3.48
CA ILE A 146 20.80 -4.61 -3.39
C ILE A 146 20.93 -4.21 -1.91
N ASP A 147 22.15 -4.19 -1.38
CA ASP A 147 22.42 -3.70 -0.03
C ASP A 147 23.19 -2.38 -0.11
N VAL A 148 22.69 -1.34 0.56
CA VAL A 148 23.33 -0.03 0.59
C VAL A 148 23.63 0.39 2.03
N SER A 149 24.86 0.85 2.25
CA SER A 149 25.29 1.42 3.52
C SER A 149 25.86 2.81 3.29
N ARG A 150 25.19 3.83 3.82
CA ARG A 150 25.62 5.24 3.83
C ARG A 150 25.63 5.75 5.27
N VAL A 151 26.74 5.52 5.95
CA VAL A 151 26.90 5.84 7.37
C VAL A 151 28.12 6.70 7.62
N GLY A 152 28.08 7.54 8.65
CA GLY A 152 29.19 8.42 8.99
C GLY A 152 28.92 9.31 10.19
N PRO A 153 29.93 10.06 10.64
CA PRO A 153 29.81 10.85 11.86
C PRO A 153 28.94 12.10 11.62
N TYR A 154 28.19 12.48 12.63
CA TYR A 154 27.40 13.70 12.63
C TYR A 154 28.28 14.94 12.49
N THR A 155 27.80 15.94 11.74
CA THR A 155 28.41 17.26 11.67
C THR A 155 27.40 18.33 12.09
N LYS A 156 27.77 19.21 13.03
CA LYS A 156 26.90 20.21 13.71
C LYS A 156 26.13 21.19 12.79
N ARG A 157 26.37 21.17 11.48
CA ARG A 157 25.87 22.18 10.52
C ARG A 157 24.67 21.69 9.69
N MET A 158 24.18 20.48 9.93
CA MET A 158 23.08 19.84 9.16
C MET A 158 21.84 19.71 10.06
N ASN A 159 21.10 20.81 10.21
CA ASN A 159 19.98 20.92 11.16
C ASN A 159 18.60 21.09 10.51
N ASP A 160 18.52 21.29 9.19
CA ASP A 160 17.27 21.62 8.50
C ASP A 160 16.45 20.38 8.09
N VAL A 161 17.11 19.23 7.89
CA VAL A 161 16.45 17.97 7.47
C VAL A 161 17.07 16.72 8.09
N GLY A 162 16.26 15.66 8.22
CA GLY A 162 16.66 14.35 8.73
C GLY A 162 17.45 13.51 7.72
N VAL A 163 18.00 12.38 8.16
CA VAL A 163 18.90 11.55 7.31
C VAL A 163 18.20 10.98 6.09
N VAL A 164 16.89 10.76 6.15
CA VAL A 164 16.16 10.14 5.04
C VAL A 164 16.12 11.10 3.86
N VAL A 165 15.72 12.35 4.11
CA VAL A 165 15.61 13.39 3.08
C VAL A 165 16.99 13.88 2.61
N ASP A 166 17.98 13.93 3.51
CA ASP A 166 19.31 14.43 3.15
C ASP A 166 20.22 13.37 2.53
N LEU A 167 20.27 12.16 3.11
CA LEU A 167 21.23 11.12 2.74
C LEU A 167 20.58 10.00 1.93
N ALA A 168 19.45 9.46 2.38
CA ALA A 168 18.84 8.27 1.74
C ALA A 168 18.28 8.59 0.35
N VAL A 169 17.87 9.84 0.08
CA VAL A 169 17.45 10.32 -1.25
C VAL A 169 18.47 10.02 -2.36
N HIS A 170 19.78 10.05 -2.06
CA HIS A 170 20.80 9.63 -3.02
C HIS A 170 20.65 8.16 -3.40
N ASP A 171 20.55 7.29 -2.41
CA ASP A 171 20.54 5.85 -2.62
C ASP A 171 19.21 5.38 -3.22
N LEU A 172 18.09 6.00 -2.84
CA LEU A 172 16.76 5.78 -3.44
C LEU A 172 16.75 6.12 -4.93
N ASP A 173 17.36 7.24 -5.30
CA ASP A 173 17.53 7.64 -6.69
C ASP A 173 18.40 6.63 -7.47
N ILE A 174 19.56 6.27 -6.92
CA ILE A 174 20.51 5.34 -7.57
C ILE A 174 19.88 3.96 -7.76
N ILE A 175 19.18 3.42 -6.76
CA ILE A 175 18.49 2.11 -6.86
C ILE A 175 17.51 2.12 -8.03
N ARG A 176 16.67 3.15 -8.15
CA ARG A 176 15.72 3.29 -9.28
C ARG A 176 16.47 3.41 -10.61
N TYR A 177 17.53 4.22 -10.64
CA TYR A 177 18.33 4.44 -11.84
C TYR A 177 19.01 3.16 -12.34
N ILE A 178 19.70 2.41 -11.48
CA ILE A 178 20.48 1.22 -11.89
C ILE A 178 19.60 0.01 -12.23
N THR A 179 18.43 -0.10 -11.60
CA THR A 179 17.51 -1.22 -11.85
C THR A 179 16.51 -0.92 -12.96
N GLY A 180 16.27 0.35 -13.29
CA GLY A 180 15.18 0.77 -14.16
C GLY A 180 13.79 0.39 -13.63
N SER A 181 13.67 0.05 -12.35
CA SER A 181 12.44 -0.43 -11.72
C SER A 181 12.01 0.48 -10.57
N GLU A 182 10.70 0.60 -10.39
CA GLU A 182 10.10 1.40 -9.33
C GLU A 182 9.90 0.57 -8.05
N VAL A 183 9.88 1.25 -6.91
CA VAL A 183 9.60 0.66 -5.59
C VAL A 183 8.09 0.48 -5.44
N ILE A 184 7.66 -0.69 -4.96
CA ILE A 184 6.25 -1.03 -4.74
C ILE A 184 5.89 -1.14 -3.25
N THR A 185 6.84 -1.52 -2.40
CA THR A 185 6.64 -1.59 -0.95
C THR A 185 7.87 -1.10 -0.21
N THR A 186 7.65 -0.47 0.95
CA THR A 186 8.70 0.05 1.82
C THR A 186 8.39 -0.32 3.26
N HIS A 187 9.37 -0.84 3.99
CA HIS A 187 9.31 -0.99 5.43
C HIS A 187 10.54 -0.33 6.04
N SER A 188 10.34 0.59 6.98
CA SER A 188 11.43 1.36 7.58
C SER A 188 11.32 1.42 9.10
N ILE A 189 12.47 1.49 9.76
CA ILE A 189 12.59 1.80 11.18
C ILE A 189 13.53 2.99 11.30
N THR A 190 13.01 4.09 11.83
CA THR A 190 13.77 5.31 12.09
C THR A 190 14.07 5.49 13.57
N LYS A 191 15.22 6.07 13.92
CA LYS A 191 15.51 6.52 15.29
C LYS A 191 15.96 7.97 15.31
N LYS A 192 15.56 8.66 16.38
CA LYS A 192 15.96 10.01 16.76
C LYS A 192 16.85 9.89 18.00
N HIS A 193 18.04 10.46 17.97
CA HIS A 193 18.99 10.35 19.09
C HIS A 193 19.71 11.68 19.37
N ILE A 194 20.25 12.33 18.34
CA ILE A 194 20.89 13.63 18.44
C ILE A 194 19.83 14.74 18.31
N HIS A 195 18.84 14.56 17.44
CA HIS A 195 17.79 15.56 17.18
C HIS A 195 16.45 15.10 17.78
N ALA A 196 15.71 16.02 18.42
CA ALA A 196 14.34 15.72 18.87
C ALA A 196 13.33 15.69 17.71
N VAL A 197 13.59 16.46 16.66
CA VAL A 197 12.65 16.71 15.55
C VAL A 197 12.88 15.78 14.38
N HIS A 198 14.14 15.57 13.98
CA HIS A 198 14.51 14.81 12.79
C HIS A 198 15.16 13.46 13.15
N GLU A 199 15.00 12.47 12.28
CA GLU A 199 15.65 11.17 12.39
C GLU A 199 17.15 11.23 12.09
N ASP A 200 17.93 10.49 12.88
CA ASP A 200 19.39 10.34 12.82
C ASP A 200 19.84 9.02 12.20
N LEU A 201 18.90 8.08 12.09
CA LEU A 201 19.11 6.74 11.58
C LEU A 201 17.83 6.23 10.92
N VAL A 202 18.00 5.57 9.78
CA VAL A 202 16.98 4.76 9.13
C VAL A 202 17.59 3.43 8.71
N ASN A 203 16.87 2.35 9.01
CA ASN A 203 17.06 1.07 8.33
C ASN A 203 15.77 0.75 7.58
N ALA A 204 15.88 0.44 6.29
CA ALA A 204 14.72 0.18 5.44
C ALA A 204 14.92 -1.05 4.55
N ILE A 205 13.81 -1.72 4.25
CA ILE A 205 13.69 -2.78 3.25
C ILE A 205 12.69 -2.30 2.19
N LEU A 206 13.08 -2.37 0.92
CA LEU A 206 12.25 -2.00 -0.22
C LEU A 206 12.04 -3.23 -1.11
N THR A 207 10.86 -3.36 -1.70
CA THR A 207 10.63 -4.30 -2.80
C THR A 207 10.38 -3.53 -4.08
N LEU A 208 11.08 -3.89 -5.14
CA LEU A 208 10.91 -3.30 -6.47
C LEU A 208 9.92 -4.11 -7.30
N LYS A 209 9.30 -3.47 -8.30
CA LYS A 209 8.34 -4.11 -9.23
C LYS A 209 8.91 -5.34 -9.94
N ASN A 210 10.21 -5.35 -10.24
CA ASN A 210 10.91 -6.49 -10.85
C ASN A 210 11.23 -7.64 -9.86
N GLY A 211 10.85 -7.51 -8.59
CA GLY A 211 11.09 -8.49 -7.52
C GLY A 211 12.44 -8.35 -6.82
N THR A 212 13.29 -7.37 -7.18
CA THR A 212 14.54 -7.10 -6.45
C THR A 212 14.23 -6.57 -5.05
N ILE A 213 14.93 -7.10 -4.05
CA ILE A 213 14.84 -6.66 -2.66
C ILE A 213 16.00 -5.69 -2.37
N CYS A 214 15.71 -4.55 -1.76
CA CYS A 214 16.75 -3.60 -1.37
C CYS A 214 16.80 -3.42 0.14
N THR A 215 17.99 -3.35 0.72
CA THR A 215 18.20 -2.94 2.11
C THR A 215 18.97 -1.62 2.14
N LEU A 216 18.55 -0.71 2.99
CA LEU A 216 19.20 0.58 3.19
C LEU A 216 19.54 0.73 4.66
N ASN A 217 20.82 0.97 4.95
CA ASN A 217 21.30 1.39 6.26
C ASN A 217 21.92 2.78 6.12
N VAL A 218 21.21 3.80 6.62
CA VAL A 218 21.61 5.19 6.50
C VAL A 218 21.57 5.86 7.87
N ASN A 219 22.69 6.40 8.32
CA ASN A 219 22.74 7.11 9.61
C ASN A 219 23.89 8.11 9.69
N ARG A 220 23.77 9.01 10.67
CA ARG A 220 24.80 10.00 11.05
C ARG A 220 25.46 9.71 12.41
N LEU A 221 25.33 8.48 12.89
CA LEU A 221 25.76 8.07 14.24
C LEU A 221 27.05 7.23 14.22
N THR A 222 27.42 6.66 13.07
CA THR A 222 28.61 5.81 12.94
C THR A 222 29.90 6.64 12.91
N PRO A 223 30.92 6.37 13.76
CA PRO A 223 32.15 7.16 13.79
C PRO A 223 32.97 7.14 12.49
N THR A 224 32.86 6.06 11.71
CA THR A 224 33.57 5.86 10.45
C THR A 224 32.66 6.16 9.25
N ARG A 225 33.24 6.76 8.20
CA ARG A 225 32.52 7.00 6.94
C ARG A 225 32.53 5.74 6.08
N ILE A 226 31.36 5.18 5.81
CA ILE A 226 31.16 4.06 4.90
C ILE A 226 30.10 4.46 3.87
N ARG A 227 30.44 4.32 2.59
CA ARG A 227 29.50 4.48 1.48
C ARG A 227 29.74 3.33 0.50
N LYS A 228 28.94 2.28 0.63
CA LYS A 228 29.07 1.07 -0.19
C LYS A 228 27.72 0.60 -0.70
N MET A 229 27.75 -0.01 -1.89
CA MET A 229 26.61 -0.70 -2.49
C MET A 229 27.06 -2.09 -2.93
N TYR A 230 26.22 -3.07 -2.63
CA TYR A 230 26.37 -4.46 -3.05
C TYR A 230 25.16 -4.80 -3.92
N VAL A 231 25.39 -5.33 -5.12
CA VAL A 231 24.33 -5.76 -6.04
C VAL A 231 24.54 -7.23 -6.32
N THR A 232 23.66 -8.07 -5.78
CA THR A 232 23.71 -9.53 -5.91
C THR A 232 22.72 -9.98 -6.97
N GLY A 233 23.20 -10.80 -7.92
CA GLY A 233 22.37 -11.42 -8.94
C GLY A 233 22.79 -12.85 -9.25
N GLU A 234 22.26 -13.40 -10.33
CA GLU A 234 22.47 -14.79 -10.75
C GLU A 234 23.95 -15.16 -10.91
N LYS A 235 24.73 -14.28 -11.52
CA LYS A 235 26.11 -14.58 -11.93
C LYS A 235 27.16 -14.22 -10.87
N GLY A 236 26.77 -13.52 -9.81
CA GLY A 236 27.69 -13.06 -8.78
C GLY A 236 27.22 -11.82 -8.05
N MET A 237 28.19 -11.05 -7.56
CA MET A 237 27.95 -9.82 -6.81
C MET A 237 28.87 -8.69 -7.27
N PHE A 238 28.28 -7.54 -7.59
CA PHE A 238 28.98 -6.29 -7.81
C PHE A 238 29.11 -5.52 -6.49
N VAL A 239 30.30 -4.97 -6.23
CA VAL A 239 30.60 -4.20 -5.01
C VAL A 239 31.20 -2.85 -5.37
N ILE A 240 30.58 -1.78 -4.89
CA ILE A 240 30.97 -0.40 -5.15
C ILE A 240 31.32 0.30 -3.85
N ASP A 241 32.43 1.02 -3.87
CA ASP A 241 32.80 1.99 -2.85
C ASP A 241 32.74 3.40 -3.44
N TYR A 242 31.73 4.18 -3.03
CA TYR A 242 31.46 5.50 -3.60
C TYR A 242 32.60 6.50 -3.33
N ILE A 243 33.30 6.36 -2.21
CA ILE A 243 34.35 7.29 -1.77
C ILE A 243 35.62 7.08 -2.60
N THR A 244 36.04 5.82 -2.71
CA THR A 244 37.27 5.47 -3.42
C THR A 244 37.07 5.30 -4.92
N GLN A 245 35.81 5.24 -5.38
CA GLN A 245 35.38 4.93 -6.74
C GLN A 245 35.89 3.55 -7.21
N ASN A 246 36.09 2.63 -6.28
CA ASN A 246 36.47 1.26 -6.61
C ASN A 246 35.22 0.44 -6.94
N PHE A 247 35.33 -0.39 -7.97
CA PHE A 247 34.27 -1.30 -8.41
C PHE A 247 34.85 -2.72 -8.58
N TYR A 248 34.20 -3.68 -7.93
CA TYR A 248 34.59 -5.08 -7.93
C TYR A 248 33.45 -5.98 -8.39
N PHE A 249 33.80 -7.11 -8.98
CA PHE A 249 32.91 -8.22 -9.27
C PHE A 249 33.42 -9.49 -8.60
N TYR A 250 32.53 -10.14 -7.87
CA TYR A 250 32.75 -11.44 -7.25
C TYR A 250 31.88 -12.44 -8.01
N GLU A 251 32.50 -13.36 -8.76
CA GLU A 251 31.81 -14.39 -9.53
C GLU A 251 31.25 -15.49 -8.61
N ASN A 252 30.06 -16.00 -8.94
CA ASN A 252 29.55 -17.23 -8.33
C ASN A 252 30.23 -18.45 -8.99
N THR A 253 31.02 -19.21 -8.24
CA THR A 253 31.54 -20.50 -8.68
C THR A 253 30.43 -21.55 -8.69
N HIS A 254 30.19 -22.18 -9.84
CA HIS A 254 29.35 -23.37 -9.92
C HIS A 254 30.22 -24.60 -9.66
N GLY A 255 30.28 -25.07 -8.40
CA GLY A 255 30.79 -26.40 -8.11
C GLY A 255 29.78 -27.45 -8.58
N ILE A 256 30.09 -28.20 -9.63
CA ILE A 256 29.29 -29.38 -9.99
C ILE A 256 29.73 -30.50 -9.04
N THR A 257 29.01 -30.68 -7.94
CA THR A 257 29.10 -31.89 -7.13
C THR A 257 27.98 -32.84 -7.57
N TYR A 258 28.34 -34.08 -7.91
CA TYR A 258 27.47 -35.13 -8.50
C TYR A 258 26.36 -35.66 -7.57
N THR A 259 25.84 -34.84 -6.66
CA THR A 259 24.72 -35.19 -5.78
C THR A 259 23.75 -34.01 -5.74
N ASP A 260 22.53 -34.28 -6.16
CA ASP A 260 21.48 -33.30 -6.43
C ASP A 260 21.19 -32.30 -5.28
N PHE A 261 20.76 -31.08 -5.67
CA PHE A 261 20.04 -30.06 -4.89
C PHE A 261 20.78 -29.05 -3.98
N ILE A 262 22.09 -28.87 -4.06
CA ILE A 262 22.76 -27.73 -3.39
C ILE A 262 23.60 -26.95 -4.40
N ARG A 263 23.11 -25.75 -4.80
CA ARG A 263 23.98 -24.74 -5.42
C ARG A 263 24.86 -24.18 -4.32
N ASP A 264 26.07 -24.71 -4.22
CA ASP A 264 27.07 -24.20 -3.30
C ASP A 264 27.45 -22.76 -3.70
N VAL A 265 27.47 -21.83 -2.74
CA VAL A 265 27.91 -20.44 -2.96
C VAL A 265 29.27 -20.30 -2.31
N SER A 266 30.34 -20.29 -3.12
CA SER A 266 31.72 -20.06 -2.68
C SER A 266 32.28 -18.76 -3.27
N GLU A 267 33.29 -18.17 -2.62
CA GLU A 267 34.01 -17.00 -3.15
C GLU A 267 34.75 -17.38 -4.43
N GLY A 268 34.17 -17.07 -5.59
CA GLY A 268 34.80 -17.25 -6.89
C GLY A 268 35.85 -16.18 -7.20
N ARG A 269 36.17 -16.00 -8.48
CA ARG A 269 37.15 -15.01 -8.93
C ARG A 269 36.67 -13.59 -8.58
N MET A 270 37.53 -12.82 -7.91
CA MET A 270 37.34 -11.39 -7.71
C MET A 270 38.04 -10.60 -8.82
N THR A 271 37.28 -9.79 -9.56
CA THR A 271 37.79 -8.87 -10.57
C THR A 271 37.61 -7.43 -10.10
N LYS A 272 38.69 -6.63 -10.10
CA LYS A 272 38.60 -5.18 -9.90
C LYS A 272 38.52 -4.49 -11.25
N PHE A 273 37.47 -3.72 -11.49
CA PHE A 273 37.35 -2.93 -12.71
C PHE A 273 38.16 -1.64 -12.60
N PHE A 274 38.94 -1.37 -13.64
CA PHE A 274 39.66 -0.11 -13.76
C PHE A 274 38.69 0.95 -14.28
N ILE A 275 38.50 2.01 -13.50
CA ILE A 275 37.61 3.12 -13.84
C ILE A 275 38.44 4.40 -13.82
N GLU A 276 38.31 5.20 -14.88
CA GLU A 276 38.88 6.53 -14.92
C GLU A 276 38.20 7.41 -13.87
N LYS A 277 38.99 7.90 -12.92
CA LYS A 277 38.47 8.72 -11.83
C LYS A 277 38.13 10.11 -12.34
N LYS A 278 36.90 10.52 -12.08
CA LYS A 278 36.40 11.87 -12.37
C LYS A 278 35.66 12.39 -11.14
N GLU A 279 35.83 13.68 -10.86
CA GLU A 279 35.06 14.34 -9.81
C GLU A 279 33.57 14.38 -10.22
N PRO A 280 32.65 13.76 -9.45
CA PRO A 280 31.24 13.68 -9.86
C PRO A 280 30.57 15.04 -10.01
N LEU A 281 30.88 16.00 -9.13
CA LEU A 281 30.34 17.37 -9.21
C LEU A 281 30.82 18.10 -10.48
N LYS A 282 32.08 17.90 -10.87
CA LYS A 282 32.60 18.47 -12.12
C LYS A 282 31.87 17.88 -13.33
N ALA A 283 31.67 16.56 -13.36
CA ALA A 283 30.92 15.88 -14.41
C ALA A 283 29.45 16.34 -14.47
N GLU A 284 28.80 16.54 -13.32
CA GLU A 284 27.43 17.05 -13.23
C GLU A 284 27.30 18.45 -13.83
N ILE A 285 28.17 19.36 -13.42
CA ILE A 285 28.15 20.74 -13.89
C ILE A 285 28.48 20.82 -15.39
N GLU A 286 29.49 20.08 -15.86
CA GLU A 286 29.81 19.97 -17.29
C GLU A 286 28.60 19.48 -18.10
N HIS A 287 27.90 18.46 -17.60
CA HIS A 287 26.68 17.95 -18.23
C HIS A 287 25.58 19.00 -18.26
N PHE A 288 25.35 19.74 -17.17
CA PHE A 288 24.31 20.77 -17.16
C PHE A 288 24.63 21.94 -18.10
N VAL A 289 25.89 22.35 -18.17
CA VAL A 289 26.35 23.35 -19.14
C VAL A 289 26.13 22.86 -20.58
N ASP A 290 26.44 21.59 -20.87
CA ASP A 290 26.17 20.97 -22.18
C ASP A 290 24.66 20.96 -22.51
N VAL A 291 23.81 20.63 -21.53
CA VAL A 291 22.34 20.67 -21.66
C VAL A 291 21.85 22.05 -22.08
N VAL A 292 22.36 23.11 -21.46
CA VAL A 292 21.98 24.49 -21.75
C VAL A 292 22.55 24.96 -23.10
N ASN A 293 23.78 24.58 -23.43
CA ASN A 293 24.40 24.95 -24.70
C ASN A 293 23.75 24.27 -25.91
N ASN A 294 23.40 23.00 -25.77
CA ASN A 294 22.88 22.17 -26.86
C ASN A 294 21.36 21.93 -26.78
N ASN A 295 20.67 22.64 -25.88
CA ASN A 295 19.22 22.52 -25.65
C ASN A 295 18.75 21.06 -25.42
N LYS A 296 19.57 20.23 -24.77
CA LYS A 296 19.25 18.81 -24.52
C LYS A 296 18.25 18.67 -23.36
N MET A 297 17.81 17.44 -23.12
CA MET A 297 17.15 17.08 -21.86
C MET A 297 18.22 16.73 -20.81
N PRO A 298 18.08 17.20 -19.56
CA PRO A 298 19.00 16.83 -18.50
C PRO A 298 18.89 15.34 -18.16
N LEU A 299 20.01 14.74 -17.74
CA LEU A 299 20.07 13.32 -17.35
C LEU A 299 19.28 13.07 -16.07
N ILE A 300 19.24 14.06 -15.19
CA ILE A 300 18.43 14.07 -13.96
C ILE A 300 17.42 15.19 -14.09
N THR A 301 16.18 14.80 -14.30
CA THR A 301 15.07 15.73 -14.44
C THR A 301 14.51 16.13 -13.07
N GLY A 302 13.64 17.13 -13.04
CA GLY A 302 12.83 17.42 -11.87
C GLY A 302 11.99 16.22 -11.41
N ASP A 303 11.47 15.41 -12.35
CA ASP A 303 10.68 14.22 -12.03
C ASP A 303 11.50 13.13 -11.33
N ASP A 304 12.79 13.01 -11.64
CA ASP A 304 13.71 12.13 -10.90
C ASP A 304 13.83 12.57 -9.44
N GLY A 305 14.06 13.87 -9.21
CA GLY A 305 14.12 14.45 -7.88
C GLY A 305 12.79 14.32 -7.12
N LEU A 306 11.66 14.48 -7.81
CA LEU A 306 10.32 14.30 -7.23
C LEU A 306 10.09 12.85 -6.77
N LYS A 307 10.48 11.86 -7.58
CA LYS A 307 10.34 10.45 -7.20
C LYS A 307 11.24 10.10 -6.01
N ALA A 308 12.47 10.62 -5.98
CA ALA A 308 13.37 10.37 -4.85
C ALA A 308 12.82 10.95 -3.54
N ILE A 309 12.26 12.17 -3.56
CA ILE A 309 11.65 12.78 -2.36
C ILE A 309 10.34 12.08 -1.98
N GLN A 310 9.52 11.60 -2.93
CA GLN A 310 8.33 10.80 -2.65
C GLN A 310 8.68 9.51 -1.90
N LEU A 311 9.70 8.78 -2.35
CA LEU A 311 10.16 7.58 -1.65
C LEU A 311 10.72 7.91 -0.26
N ALA A 312 11.48 9.00 -0.13
CA ALA A 312 11.98 9.45 1.17
C ALA A 312 10.81 9.76 2.14
N HIS A 313 9.76 10.43 1.67
CA HIS A 313 8.54 10.65 2.45
C HIS A 313 7.80 9.35 2.78
N GLN A 314 7.81 8.34 1.91
CA GLN A 314 7.26 7.00 2.23
C GLN A 314 8.09 6.29 3.33
N LEU A 315 9.41 6.45 3.34
CA LEU A 315 10.24 5.92 4.42
C LEU A 315 10.04 6.66 5.75
N LEU A 316 9.65 7.94 5.71
CA LEU A 316 9.35 8.76 6.87
C LEU A 316 7.91 8.68 7.34
N SER A 317 6.98 8.35 6.43
CA SER A 317 5.62 8.04 6.80
C SER A 317 5.72 6.86 7.74
N LYS A 318 5.57 7.17 9.02
CA LYS A 318 5.36 6.17 10.05
C LYS A 318 4.15 5.36 9.59
N GLU A 319 4.40 4.25 8.94
CA GLU A 319 3.70 3.05 9.34
C GLU A 319 4.24 2.66 10.73
N GLU A 320 4.03 3.53 11.72
CA GLU A 320 3.29 3.03 12.87
C GLU A 320 2.01 2.55 12.23
N VAL A 321 1.91 1.25 11.97
CA VAL A 321 0.63 0.64 11.67
C VAL A 321 -0.19 0.93 12.92
N LYS A 322 -0.87 2.09 12.95
CA LYS A 322 -1.93 2.34 13.89
C LYS A 322 -2.98 1.34 13.45
N MET A 323 -2.91 0.15 14.05
CA MET A 323 -3.83 -0.92 13.77
C MET A 323 -5.23 -0.35 13.89
N LYS A 324 -6.00 -0.43 12.81
CA LYS A 324 -7.35 0.11 12.79
C LYS A 324 -8.13 -0.52 13.93
N ASN A 325 -8.87 0.31 14.64
CA ASN A 325 -9.67 -0.11 15.76
C ASN A 325 -11.00 -0.67 15.23
N VAL A 326 -11.23 -1.96 15.44
CA VAL A 326 -12.41 -2.67 14.97
C VAL A 326 -13.26 -3.10 16.15
N LEU A 327 -14.51 -2.65 16.19
CA LEU A 327 -15.47 -3.00 17.22
C LEU A 327 -16.46 -4.05 16.69
N ILE A 328 -16.61 -5.17 17.40
CA ILE A 328 -17.64 -6.18 17.13
C ILE A 328 -18.76 -6.03 18.17
N VAL A 329 -19.97 -5.71 17.72
CA VAL A 329 -21.17 -5.56 18.56
C VAL A 329 -22.06 -6.79 18.40
N GLY A 330 -22.34 -7.48 19.51
CA GLY A 330 -23.08 -8.75 19.55
C GLY A 330 -22.16 -9.94 19.32
N PHE A 331 -21.75 -10.60 20.41
CA PHE A 331 -20.72 -11.65 20.39
C PHE A 331 -21.31 -13.08 20.35
N GLY A 332 -22.46 -13.23 19.68
CA GLY A 332 -23.05 -14.53 19.33
C GLY A 332 -22.26 -15.25 18.22
N GLU A 333 -22.88 -16.24 17.58
CA GLU A 333 -22.22 -17.07 16.55
C GLU A 333 -21.58 -16.24 15.43
N ILE A 334 -22.32 -15.28 14.87
CA ILE A 334 -21.84 -14.39 13.80
C ILE A 334 -20.69 -13.50 14.28
N GLY A 335 -20.86 -12.88 15.46
CA GLY A 335 -19.86 -11.98 16.04
C GLY A 335 -18.55 -12.69 16.34
N LYS A 336 -18.62 -13.88 16.95
CA LYS A 336 -17.44 -14.70 17.25
C LYS A 336 -16.70 -15.14 15.98
N SER A 337 -17.42 -15.61 14.96
CA SER A 337 -16.79 -15.98 13.68
C SER A 337 -16.17 -14.78 12.97
N MET A 338 -16.83 -13.62 12.99
CA MET A 338 -16.26 -12.39 12.41
C MET A 338 -15.01 -11.94 13.16
N TYR A 339 -15.05 -11.96 14.50
CA TYR A 339 -13.89 -11.66 15.34
C TYR A 339 -12.71 -12.56 15.00
N ASN A 340 -12.92 -13.87 14.92
CA ASN A 340 -11.85 -14.83 14.62
C ASN A 340 -11.25 -14.61 13.23
N VAL A 341 -12.08 -14.40 12.20
CA VAL A 341 -11.61 -14.11 10.84
C VAL A 341 -10.75 -12.85 10.79
N ILE A 342 -11.14 -11.79 11.51
CA ILE A 342 -10.40 -10.53 11.51
C ILE A 342 -9.12 -10.66 12.35
N ASP A 343 -9.18 -11.31 13.52
CA ASP A 343 -8.05 -11.49 14.44
C ASP A 343 -6.91 -12.29 13.82
N GLU A 344 -7.24 -13.29 12.99
CA GLU A 344 -6.24 -14.08 12.27
C GLU A 344 -5.30 -13.24 11.40
N THR A 345 -5.75 -12.08 10.91
CA THR A 345 -4.89 -11.21 10.09
C THR A 345 -3.81 -10.48 10.88
N LYS A 346 -4.03 -10.30 12.20
CA LYS A 346 -3.15 -9.54 13.10
C LYS A 346 -2.86 -8.10 12.65
N LYS A 347 -3.76 -7.51 11.84
CA LYS A 347 -3.66 -6.13 11.32
C LYS A 347 -4.48 -5.10 12.12
N PHE A 348 -5.33 -5.55 13.04
CA PHE A 348 -6.36 -4.74 13.69
C PHE A 348 -6.29 -4.83 15.21
N THR A 349 -6.67 -3.75 15.89
CA THR A 349 -6.96 -3.77 17.33
C THR A 349 -8.43 -4.09 17.48
N LEU A 350 -8.76 -5.24 18.09
CA LEU A 350 -10.14 -5.71 18.20
C LEU A 350 -10.76 -5.41 19.56
N PHE A 351 -11.96 -4.85 19.51
CA PHE A 351 -12.83 -4.61 20.65
C PHE A 351 -14.10 -5.43 20.48
N LYS A 352 -14.68 -5.92 21.58
CA LYS A 352 -15.93 -6.66 21.59
C LYS A 352 -16.90 -6.05 22.59
N LYS A 353 -18.14 -5.87 22.18
CA LYS A 353 -19.24 -5.41 23.02
C LYS A 353 -20.37 -6.42 22.95
N ASP A 354 -20.64 -7.05 24.08
CA ASP A 354 -21.79 -7.94 24.26
C ASP A 354 -22.61 -7.42 25.45
N VAL A 355 -22.33 -7.89 26.68
CA VAL A 355 -23.09 -7.55 27.90
C VAL A 355 -22.37 -6.53 28.80
N GLU A 356 -21.04 -6.60 28.97
CA GLU A 356 -20.30 -5.73 29.89
C GLU A 356 -20.12 -4.28 29.37
N PRO A 357 -20.13 -3.25 30.25
CA PRO A 357 -19.82 -1.87 29.86
C PRO A 357 -18.43 -1.80 29.23
N LEU A 358 -18.34 -1.16 28.06
CA LEU A 358 -17.07 -0.91 27.39
C LEU A 358 -16.87 0.59 27.29
N GLU A 359 -16.06 1.15 28.19
CA GLU A 359 -15.57 2.52 28.06
C GLU A 359 -14.43 2.54 27.05
N LEU A 360 -14.70 3.12 25.87
CA LEU A 360 -13.71 3.31 24.83
C LEU A 360 -13.29 4.76 24.80
N HIS A 361 -12.00 5.02 25.06
CA HIS A 361 -11.38 6.34 24.88
C HIS A 361 -10.72 6.49 23.51
N GLN A 362 -10.83 5.48 22.65
CA GLN A 362 -10.19 5.44 21.34
C GLN A 362 -11.22 5.53 20.22
N GLU A 363 -10.86 6.18 19.11
CA GLU A 363 -11.69 6.21 17.90
C GLU A 363 -11.87 4.80 17.32
N ILE A 364 -13.07 4.50 16.83
CA ILE A 364 -13.38 3.24 16.13
C ILE A 364 -13.35 3.49 14.62
N ASP A 365 -12.52 2.74 13.89
CA ASP A 365 -12.43 2.85 12.44
C ASP A 365 -13.55 2.04 11.77
N VAL A 366 -13.82 0.82 12.24
CA VAL A 366 -14.90 -0.02 11.70
C VAL A 366 -15.69 -0.67 12.81
N MET A 367 -17.02 -0.60 12.75
CA MET A 367 -17.92 -1.29 13.67
C MET A 367 -18.73 -2.36 12.91
N HIS A 368 -18.60 -3.61 13.31
CA HIS A 368 -19.43 -4.71 12.84
C HIS A 368 -20.61 -4.91 13.78
N VAL A 369 -21.83 -4.80 13.24
CA VAL A 369 -23.08 -5.08 13.96
C VAL A 369 -23.51 -6.51 13.66
N CYS A 370 -23.53 -7.34 14.69
CA CYS A 370 -23.82 -8.78 14.62
C CYS A 370 -24.97 -9.20 15.55
N VAL A 371 -25.71 -8.24 16.13
CA VAL A 371 -26.86 -8.51 16.99
C VAL A 371 -28.06 -9.03 16.19
N PRO A 372 -28.92 -9.90 16.74
CA PRO A 372 -30.11 -10.37 16.02
C PRO A 372 -31.07 -9.23 15.67
N PHE A 373 -31.89 -9.43 14.64
CA PHE A 373 -32.89 -8.45 14.22
C PHE A 373 -34.15 -8.51 15.09
N PHE A 374 -34.56 -7.37 15.63
CA PHE A 374 -35.75 -7.16 16.46
C PHE A 374 -36.45 -5.86 16.04
N ASP A 375 -37.66 -5.59 16.52
CA ASP A 375 -38.45 -4.43 16.10
C ASP A 375 -37.77 -3.08 16.43
N ASN A 376 -36.99 -3.01 17.51
CA ASN A 376 -36.23 -1.82 17.92
C ASN A 376 -34.77 -1.78 17.39
N PHE A 377 -34.44 -2.60 16.38
CA PHE A 377 -33.08 -2.73 15.86
C PHE A 377 -32.48 -1.40 15.37
N VAL A 378 -33.28 -0.57 14.69
CA VAL A 378 -32.84 0.74 14.18
C VAL A 378 -32.37 1.63 15.31
N ASP A 379 -33.11 1.65 16.43
CA ASP A 379 -32.78 2.49 17.59
C ASP A 379 -31.50 1.99 18.26
N ILE A 380 -31.40 0.69 18.53
CA ILE A 380 -30.22 0.07 19.13
C ILE A 380 -28.94 0.38 18.32
N VAL A 381 -28.98 0.17 17.01
CA VAL A 381 -27.80 0.41 16.17
C VAL A 381 -27.47 1.89 16.08
N SER A 382 -28.48 2.76 16.04
CA SER A 382 -28.27 4.21 16.04
C SER A 382 -27.63 4.71 17.34
N GLU A 383 -28.01 4.14 18.48
CA GLU A 383 -27.38 4.43 19.78
C GLU A 383 -25.90 4.04 19.77
N TYR A 384 -25.55 2.85 19.26
CA TYR A 384 -24.15 2.45 19.12
C TYR A 384 -23.35 3.35 18.19
N ILE A 385 -23.93 3.77 17.06
CA ILE A 385 -23.29 4.72 16.14
C ILE A 385 -23.05 6.06 16.84
N ASN A 386 -24.02 6.57 17.58
CA ASN A 386 -23.89 7.85 18.30
C ASN A 386 -22.87 7.77 19.44
N GLN A 387 -22.82 6.63 20.15
CA GLN A 387 -21.92 6.39 21.26
C GLN A 387 -20.47 6.24 20.78
N TYR A 388 -20.22 5.39 19.79
CA TYR A 388 -18.87 5.01 19.37
C TYR A 388 -18.33 5.79 18.16
N LYS A 389 -19.20 6.52 17.45
CA LYS A 389 -18.88 7.35 16.28
C LYS A 389 -17.93 6.66 15.28
N PRO A 390 -18.24 5.44 14.82
CA PRO A 390 -17.35 4.70 13.94
C PRO A 390 -17.21 5.37 12.58
N LYS A 391 -16.02 5.32 11.97
CA LYS A 391 -15.80 5.84 10.61
C LYS A 391 -16.52 5.03 9.53
N LEU A 392 -16.87 3.78 9.83
CA LEU A 392 -17.67 2.89 8.99
C LEU A 392 -18.45 1.90 9.86
N THR A 393 -19.74 1.71 9.56
CA THR A 393 -20.58 0.67 10.17
C THR A 393 -20.95 -0.40 9.15
N ILE A 394 -20.81 -1.66 9.54
CA ILE A 394 -21.13 -2.83 8.71
C ILE A 394 -22.18 -3.69 9.42
N ILE A 395 -23.39 -3.74 8.87
CA ILE A 395 -24.46 -4.62 9.38
C ILE A 395 -24.26 -6.03 8.82
N ASN A 396 -23.94 -6.98 9.69
CA ASN A 396 -23.76 -8.40 9.35
C ASN A 396 -25.01 -9.24 9.67
N SER A 397 -25.93 -8.67 10.45
CA SER A 397 -27.23 -9.25 10.79
C SER A 397 -28.12 -9.39 9.56
N THR A 398 -28.97 -10.42 9.54
CA THR A 398 -30.03 -10.48 8.54
C THR A 398 -31.17 -9.56 8.98
N VAL A 399 -31.50 -8.57 8.15
CA VAL A 399 -32.52 -7.56 8.45
C VAL A 399 -33.56 -7.49 7.34
N GLN A 400 -34.71 -6.89 7.62
CA GLN A 400 -35.72 -6.62 6.60
C GLN A 400 -35.24 -5.54 5.60
N PRO A 401 -35.74 -5.54 4.35
CA PRO A 401 -35.39 -4.52 3.38
C PRO A 401 -35.73 -3.11 3.86
N GLY A 402 -34.78 -2.19 3.70
CA GLY A 402 -34.90 -0.77 4.07
C GLY A 402 -34.31 -0.39 5.43
N ILE A 403 -33.97 -1.35 6.29
CA ILE A 403 -33.44 -1.06 7.65
C ILE A 403 -32.15 -0.28 7.60
N THR A 404 -31.22 -0.66 6.72
CA THR A 404 -29.92 0.02 6.63
C THR A 404 -30.08 1.47 6.19
N ASN A 405 -31.02 1.76 5.28
CA ASN A 405 -31.34 3.12 4.85
C ASN A 405 -32.02 3.94 5.96
N GLN A 406 -32.86 3.31 6.79
CA GLN A 406 -33.47 4.00 7.95
C GLN A 406 -32.40 4.41 8.97
N ILE A 407 -31.43 3.55 9.26
CA ILE A 407 -30.30 3.86 10.15
C ILE A 407 -29.44 4.98 9.54
N PHE A 408 -29.16 4.92 8.23
CA PHE A 408 -28.45 5.97 7.52
C PHE A 408 -29.16 7.32 7.63
N ALA A 409 -30.47 7.36 7.37
CA ALA A 409 -31.27 8.58 7.46
C ALA A 409 -31.28 9.18 8.88
N LYS A 410 -31.22 8.34 9.92
CA LYS A 410 -31.23 8.77 11.33
C LYS A 410 -29.87 9.25 11.82
N THR A 411 -28.77 8.71 11.31
CA THR A 411 -27.41 8.92 11.85
C THR A 411 -26.47 9.68 10.92
N ASN A 412 -26.76 9.69 9.61
CA ASN A 412 -25.89 10.17 8.54
C ASN A 412 -24.49 9.52 8.53
N ALA A 413 -24.32 8.35 9.17
CA ALA A 413 -23.05 7.65 9.26
C ALA A 413 -22.77 6.82 8.01
N LEU A 414 -21.50 6.63 7.64
CA LEU A 414 -21.13 5.71 6.56
C LEU A 414 -21.49 4.27 6.96
N ILE A 415 -22.50 3.70 6.30
CA ILE A 415 -23.04 2.39 6.66
C ILE A 415 -23.29 1.51 5.44
N VAL A 416 -23.01 0.22 5.60
CA VAL A 416 -23.29 -0.81 4.59
C VAL A 416 -23.98 -2.02 5.23
N HIS A 417 -24.73 -2.75 4.41
CA HIS A 417 -25.25 -4.07 4.77
C HIS A 417 -24.47 -5.17 4.06
N SER A 418 -23.88 -6.07 4.84
CA SER A 418 -23.07 -7.18 4.35
C SER A 418 -23.29 -8.43 5.21
N PRO A 419 -24.40 -9.17 4.99
CA PRO A 419 -24.81 -10.25 5.86
C PRO A 419 -23.86 -11.44 5.76
N VAL A 420 -23.66 -12.16 6.87
CA VAL A 420 -22.81 -13.37 6.85
C VAL A 420 -23.48 -14.52 6.10
N ARG A 421 -22.67 -15.24 5.31
CA ARG A 421 -23.07 -16.43 4.55
C ARG A 421 -22.24 -17.62 5.03
N GLY A 422 -22.87 -18.78 5.20
CA GLY A 422 -22.24 -19.98 5.75
C GLY A 422 -23.24 -20.87 6.47
N ARG A 423 -22.80 -22.07 6.87
CA ARG A 423 -23.59 -23.04 7.64
C ARG A 423 -22.93 -23.26 9.00
N HIS A 424 -23.70 -23.13 10.07
CA HIS A 424 -23.24 -23.51 11.42
C HIS A 424 -22.91 -25.02 11.47
N PRO A 425 -21.83 -25.46 12.15
CA PRO A 425 -20.90 -24.67 12.98
C PRO A 425 -19.75 -23.98 12.23
N ASN A 426 -19.54 -24.27 10.95
CA ASN A 426 -18.39 -23.76 10.18
C ASN A 426 -18.66 -22.41 9.50
N LEU A 427 -19.06 -21.41 10.29
CA LEU A 427 -19.33 -20.06 9.78
C LEU A 427 -18.05 -19.35 9.32
N GLU A 428 -16.93 -19.56 10.02
CA GLU A 428 -15.61 -18.98 9.67
C GLU A 428 -15.13 -19.43 8.29
N GLY A 429 -15.21 -20.73 8.00
CA GLY A 429 -14.89 -21.26 6.68
C GLY A 429 -15.84 -20.71 5.60
N GLY A 430 -17.10 -20.47 5.94
CA GLY A 430 -18.07 -19.82 5.05
C GLY A 430 -17.69 -18.38 4.72
N ILE A 431 -17.30 -17.57 5.72
CA ILE A 431 -16.89 -16.18 5.54
C ILE A 431 -15.66 -16.07 4.64
N LYS A 432 -14.69 -16.97 4.79
CA LYS A 432 -13.47 -16.97 3.96
C LYS A 432 -13.69 -17.52 2.55
N ARG A 433 -14.59 -18.49 2.40
CA ARG A 433 -14.81 -19.18 1.11
C ARG A 433 -15.73 -18.41 0.17
N PHE A 434 -16.81 -17.83 0.69
CA PHE A 434 -17.84 -17.22 -0.15
C PHE A 434 -17.62 -15.72 -0.31
N ILE A 435 -17.89 -15.21 -1.51
CA ILE A 435 -17.88 -13.78 -1.78
C ILE A 435 -18.84 -13.08 -0.81
N LYS A 436 -18.30 -12.07 -0.13
CA LYS A 436 -19.04 -11.18 0.76
C LYS A 436 -19.57 -9.99 -0.03
N PHE A 437 -20.88 -9.99 -0.27
CA PHE A 437 -21.54 -8.89 -0.95
C PHE A 437 -21.74 -7.71 -0.01
N ILE A 438 -21.46 -6.51 -0.50
CA ILE A 438 -21.55 -5.25 0.23
C ILE A 438 -22.64 -4.40 -0.43
N GLY A 439 -23.69 -4.09 0.31
CA GLY A 439 -24.76 -3.21 -0.13
C GLY A 439 -24.59 -1.86 0.54
N PRO A 440 -24.13 -0.83 -0.18
CA PRO A 440 -23.85 0.47 0.42
C PRO A 440 -25.07 1.39 0.49
N THR A 441 -25.00 2.37 1.39
CA THR A 441 -25.90 3.54 1.41
C THR A 441 -25.32 4.73 0.64
N THR A 442 -23.99 4.80 0.52
CA THR A 442 -23.25 5.76 -0.30
C THR A 442 -22.08 5.07 -0.99
N GLU A 443 -21.62 5.60 -2.14
CA GLU A 443 -20.46 5.07 -2.86
C GLU A 443 -19.20 5.00 -1.98
N GLU A 444 -18.99 6.03 -1.15
CA GLU A 444 -17.89 6.09 -0.19
C GLU A 444 -17.97 4.96 0.85
N ALA A 445 -19.14 4.69 1.41
CA ALA A 445 -19.32 3.60 2.37
C ALA A 445 -19.00 2.24 1.73
N GLY A 446 -19.40 2.04 0.47
CA GLY A 446 -19.10 0.83 -0.30
C GLY A 446 -17.61 0.63 -0.52
N LYS A 447 -16.91 1.68 -0.95
CA LYS A 447 -15.46 1.65 -1.15
C LYS A 447 -14.70 1.33 0.13
N ARG A 448 -15.01 2.03 1.24
CA ARG A 448 -14.35 1.80 2.54
C ARG A 448 -14.61 0.38 3.07
N ALA A 449 -15.82 -0.13 2.90
CA ALA A 449 -16.16 -1.49 3.31
C ALA A 449 -15.40 -2.53 2.49
N LYS A 450 -15.25 -2.31 1.18
CA LYS A 450 -14.45 -3.19 0.33
C LYS A 450 -12.98 -3.20 0.75
N GLU A 451 -12.38 -2.03 0.95
CA GLU A 451 -11.00 -1.90 1.44
C GLU A 451 -10.81 -2.64 2.77
N HIS A 452 -11.74 -2.49 3.71
CA HIS A 452 -11.71 -3.21 4.99
C HIS A 452 -11.76 -4.73 4.82
N PHE A 453 -12.65 -5.27 3.98
CA PHE A 453 -12.71 -6.72 3.74
C PHE A 453 -11.49 -7.25 3.00
N ASP A 454 -10.93 -6.48 2.07
CA ASP A 454 -9.68 -6.83 1.38
C ASP A 454 -8.51 -6.89 2.39
N GLU A 455 -8.44 -5.96 3.36
CA GLU A 455 -7.47 -6.00 4.46
C GLU A 455 -7.66 -7.23 5.38
N CYS A 456 -8.92 -7.65 5.60
CA CYS A 456 -9.29 -8.86 6.32
C CYS A 456 -9.04 -10.18 5.53
N ASN A 457 -8.49 -10.11 4.31
CA ASN A 457 -8.34 -11.25 3.40
C ASN A 457 -9.68 -11.96 3.06
N VAL A 458 -10.78 -11.20 3.00
CA VAL A 458 -12.12 -11.71 2.65
C VAL A 458 -12.49 -11.21 1.25
N THR A 459 -12.74 -12.13 0.32
CA THR A 459 -13.19 -11.77 -1.03
C THR A 459 -14.54 -11.06 -0.97
N SER A 460 -14.61 -9.86 -1.54
CA SER A 460 -15.81 -9.02 -1.46
C SER A 460 -16.15 -8.31 -2.77
N GLU A 461 -17.44 -8.07 -2.96
CA GLU A 461 -18.00 -7.39 -4.14
C GLU A 461 -19.06 -6.35 -3.70
N VAL A 462 -18.99 -5.14 -4.26
CA VAL A 462 -19.92 -4.05 -3.94
C VAL A 462 -21.09 -4.07 -4.91
N LEU A 463 -22.30 -4.19 -4.37
CA LEU A 463 -23.55 -4.08 -5.11
C LEU A 463 -24.03 -2.62 -5.13
N THR A 464 -25.11 -2.35 -5.88
CA THR A 464 -25.60 -0.98 -6.07
C THR A 464 -26.31 -0.38 -4.87
N SER A 465 -26.82 -1.18 -3.92
CA SER A 465 -27.54 -0.68 -2.74
C SER A 465 -27.56 -1.65 -1.56
N ALA A 466 -27.74 -1.12 -0.35
CA ALA A 466 -28.02 -1.91 0.86
C ALA A 466 -29.25 -2.82 0.70
N THR A 467 -30.31 -2.31 0.08
CA THR A 467 -31.54 -3.07 -0.17
C THR A 467 -31.29 -4.34 -1.00
N ASN A 468 -30.34 -4.30 -1.94
CA ASN A 468 -29.98 -5.48 -2.72
C ASN A 468 -29.35 -6.60 -1.88
N THR A 469 -28.50 -6.26 -0.90
CA THR A 469 -27.92 -7.29 -0.01
C THR A 469 -28.91 -7.75 1.06
N GLU A 470 -29.82 -6.89 1.52
CA GLU A 470 -30.94 -7.24 2.42
C GLU A 470 -31.85 -8.27 1.77
N LEU A 471 -32.37 -7.94 0.58
CA LEU A 471 -33.18 -8.86 -0.22
C LEU A 471 -32.39 -10.11 -0.63
N GLY A 472 -31.15 -9.94 -1.11
CA GLY A 472 -30.32 -11.04 -1.58
C GLY A 472 -30.12 -12.12 -0.51
N LYS A 473 -29.94 -11.72 0.75
CA LYS A 473 -29.83 -12.68 1.86
C LYS A 473 -31.15 -13.41 2.12
N LEU A 474 -32.25 -12.67 2.25
CA LEU A 474 -33.58 -13.26 2.52
C LEU A 474 -33.98 -14.21 1.39
N LEU A 475 -33.96 -13.74 0.14
CA LEU A 475 -34.33 -14.52 -1.04
C LEU A 475 -33.44 -15.73 -1.25
N SER A 476 -32.12 -15.62 -1.02
CA SER A 476 -31.22 -16.78 -1.14
C SER A 476 -31.56 -17.89 -0.14
N THR A 477 -31.85 -17.53 1.12
CA THR A 477 -32.27 -18.51 2.13
C THR A 477 -33.67 -19.06 1.86
N THR A 478 -34.60 -18.22 1.42
CA THR A 478 -35.96 -18.63 1.06
C THR A 478 -35.96 -19.56 -0.14
N TYR A 479 -35.12 -19.31 -1.15
CA TYR A 479 -34.93 -20.23 -2.28
C TYR A 479 -34.47 -21.60 -1.81
N TYR A 480 -33.50 -21.66 -0.89
CA TYR A 480 -33.04 -22.93 -0.33
C TYR A 480 -34.16 -23.65 0.46
N ALA A 481 -34.93 -22.91 1.26
CA ALA A 481 -36.09 -23.44 1.98
C ALA A 481 -37.19 -23.96 1.03
N ALA A 482 -37.46 -23.24 -0.07
CA ALA A 482 -38.42 -23.65 -1.09
C ALA A 482 -38.02 -24.98 -1.74
N ASN A 483 -36.72 -25.17 -2.01
CA ASN A 483 -36.22 -26.45 -2.51
C ASN A 483 -36.48 -27.57 -1.50
N ILE A 484 -36.18 -27.38 -0.20
CA ILE A 484 -36.46 -28.39 0.82
C ILE A 484 -37.96 -28.70 0.90
N ALA A 485 -38.81 -27.67 0.95
CA ALA A 485 -40.26 -27.83 0.99
C ALA A 485 -40.78 -28.60 -0.22
N PHE A 486 -40.24 -28.34 -1.42
CA PHE A 486 -40.62 -29.10 -2.60
C PHE A 486 -40.18 -30.57 -2.51
N HIS A 487 -39.02 -30.86 -1.89
CA HIS A 487 -38.62 -32.25 -1.63
C HIS A 487 -39.54 -32.93 -0.60
N GLN A 488 -40.05 -32.20 0.40
CA GLN A 488 -41.07 -32.71 1.32
C GLN A 488 -42.35 -33.11 0.56
N GLU A 489 -42.80 -32.28 -0.39
CA GLU A 489 -43.95 -32.63 -1.25
C GLU A 489 -43.66 -33.81 -2.18
N MET A 490 -42.47 -33.90 -2.77
CA MET A 490 -42.06 -35.07 -3.55
C MET A 490 -42.10 -36.35 -2.71
N ASN A 491 -41.69 -36.30 -1.43
CA ASN A 491 -41.77 -37.43 -0.51
C ASN A 491 -43.23 -37.87 -0.29
N ARG A 492 -44.15 -36.92 -0.10
CA ARG A 492 -45.59 -37.21 -0.01
C ARG A 492 -46.13 -37.85 -1.30
N ILE A 493 -45.71 -37.34 -2.46
CA ILE A 493 -46.11 -37.89 -3.78
C ILE A 493 -45.58 -39.32 -3.94
N CYS A 494 -44.31 -39.58 -3.60
CA CYS A 494 -43.75 -40.95 -3.64
C CYS A 494 -44.57 -41.89 -2.74
N GLY A 495 -44.85 -41.48 -1.51
CA GLY A 495 -45.69 -42.24 -0.58
C GLY A 495 -47.10 -42.52 -1.11
N HIS A 496 -47.72 -41.56 -1.80
CA HIS A 496 -49.04 -41.76 -2.44
C HIS A 496 -49.03 -42.88 -3.49
N PHE A 497 -47.94 -43.02 -4.24
CA PHE A 497 -47.78 -44.06 -5.25
C PHE A 497 -47.09 -45.34 -4.72
N GLY A 498 -46.81 -45.42 -3.42
CA GLY A 498 -46.11 -46.55 -2.81
C GLY A 498 -44.64 -46.68 -3.23
N ALA A 499 -44.02 -45.59 -3.69
CA ALA A 499 -42.62 -45.54 -4.10
C ALA A 499 -41.73 -44.99 -2.97
N GLU A 500 -40.47 -45.43 -2.92
CA GLU A 500 -39.48 -44.95 -1.95
C GLU A 500 -38.77 -43.69 -2.49
N PHE A 501 -38.66 -42.65 -1.65
CA PHE A 501 -38.15 -41.35 -2.05
C PHE A 501 -36.67 -41.38 -2.46
N THR A 502 -35.84 -42.13 -1.75
CA THR A 502 -34.40 -42.23 -2.01
C THR A 502 -34.13 -42.82 -3.39
N GLU A 503 -34.81 -43.91 -3.78
CA GLU A 503 -34.72 -44.46 -5.12
C GLU A 503 -35.29 -43.51 -6.18
N SER A 504 -36.48 -42.95 -5.92
CA SER A 504 -37.25 -42.20 -6.92
C SER A 504 -36.71 -40.80 -7.18
N VAL A 505 -36.05 -40.19 -6.20
CA VAL A 505 -35.60 -38.80 -6.26
C VAL A 505 -34.10 -38.70 -6.02
N THR A 506 -33.59 -39.20 -4.89
CA THR A 506 -32.18 -39.02 -4.50
C THR A 506 -31.25 -39.71 -5.52
N ARG A 507 -31.36 -41.03 -5.68
CA ARG A 507 -30.54 -41.82 -6.61
C ARG A 507 -30.77 -41.44 -8.06
N PHE A 508 -32.02 -41.17 -8.42
CA PHE A 508 -32.34 -40.74 -9.78
C PHE A 508 -31.61 -39.43 -10.13
N ASN A 509 -31.57 -38.47 -9.19
CA ASN A 509 -30.86 -37.21 -9.39
C ASN A 509 -29.34 -37.32 -9.23
N GLU A 510 -28.82 -38.30 -8.48
CA GLU A 510 -27.37 -38.52 -8.33
C GLU A 510 -26.67 -38.69 -9.70
N THR A 511 -27.32 -39.33 -10.66
CA THR A 511 -26.79 -39.49 -12.02
C THR A 511 -26.68 -38.17 -12.80
N CYS A 512 -27.52 -37.18 -12.48
CA CYS A 512 -27.46 -35.82 -13.02
C CYS A 512 -26.45 -34.93 -12.26
N THR A 513 -25.83 -35.46 -11.20
CA THR A 513 -24.85 -34.74 -10.37
C THR A 513 -23.39 -35.09 -10.64
N MET A 514 -23.11 -35.99 -11.60
CA MET A 514 -21.76 -36.36 -12.00
C MET A 514 -21.53 -35.94 -13.46
N ASP A 515 -20.89 -34.80 -13.68
CA ASP A 515 -20.31 -34.46 -14.99
C ASP A 515 -19.06 -35.33 -15.26
N ILE A 516 -18.61 -35.41 -16.52
CA ILE A 516 -17.39 -36.13 -16.97
C ILE A 516 -16.17 -35.82 -16.10
N ASP A 517 -16.11 -34.61 -15.52
CA ASP A 517 -15.02 -34.12 -14.66
C ASP A 517 -15.24 -34.33 -13.14
N HIS A 518 -16.29 -35.05 -12.72
CA HIS A 518 -16.63 -35.29 -11.30
C HIS A 518 -16.86 -33.99 -10.49
N LYS A 519 -17.26 -32.91 -11.18
CA LYS A 519 -17.72 -31.67 -10.56
C LYS A 519 -19.21 -31.78 -10.31
N ILE A 520 -19.65 -31.58 -9.07
CA ILE A 520 -21.06 -31.65 -8.66
C ILE A 520 -21.81 -30.40 -9.18
N PRO A 521 -22.70 -30.50 -10.18
CA PRO A 521 -23.44 -29.36 -10.73
C PRO A 521 -24.74 -29.06 -9.97
N ARG A 522 -25.32 -30.03 -9.24
CA ARG A 522 -26.54 -29.84 -8.44
C ARG A 522 -26.41 -30.49 -7.05
N PRO A 523 -26.77 -29.80 -5.95
CA PRO A 523 -26.76 -30.40 -4.63
C PRO A 523 -27.89 -31.42 -4.46
N VAL A 524 -27.58 -32.56 -3.85
CA VAL A 524 -28.59 -33.54 -3.40
C VAL A 524 -29.29 -33.01 -2.16
N MET A 525 -30.63 -33.00 -2.18
CA MET A 525 -31.48 -32.43 -1.14
C MET A 525 -32.42 -33.51 -0.59
N PHE A 526 -32.84 -33.36 0.66
CA PHE A 526 -33.65 -34.35 1.39
C PHE A 526 -34.93 -33.71 1.95
N PRO A 527 -36.02 -34.48 2.13
CA PRO A 527 -37.31 -34.02 2.65
C PRO A 527 -37.27 -33.86 4.18
N GLY A 528 -36.23 -33.20 4.70
CA GLY A 528 -36.08 -32.96 6.13
C GLY A 528 -36.97 -31.82 6.62
N VAL A 529 -37.24 -31.77 7.93
CA VAL A 529 -37.83 -30.58 8.56
C VAL A 529 -36.85 -29.41 8.42
N ILE A 530 -37.35 -28.29 7.91
CA ILE A 530 -36.64 -27.01 7.88
C ILE A 530 -36.57 -26.47 9.31
N GLY A 531 -35.46 -26.78 9.99
CA GLY A 531 -35.13 -26.31 11.33
C GLY A 531 -34.07 -25.19 11.35
N GLY A 532 -33.57 -24.89 12.54
CA GLY A 532 -32.50 -23.91 12.76
C GLY A 532 -32.94 -22.44 12.70
N HIS A 533 -31.99 -21.53 12.94
CA HIS A 533 -32.27 -20.12 13.23
C HIS A 533 -32.33 -19.18 12.00
N CYS A 534 -32.27 -19.72 10.76
CA CYS A 534 -32.11 -18.89 9.55
C CYS A 534 -33.27 -18.99 8.55
N LEU A 535 -33.69 -20.19 8.15
CA LEU A 535 -34.55 -20.36 6.98
C LEU A 535 -35.99 -19.90 7.24
N MET A 536 -36.66 -20.45 8.26
CA MET A 536 -38.02 -20.07 8.62
C MET A 536 -38.13 -18.62 9.10
N PRO A 537 -37.24 -18.10 9.99
CA PRO A 537 -37.30 -16.70 10.40
C PRO A 537 -37.19 -15.71 9.23
N ASN A 538 -36.35 -16.00 8.23
CA ASN A 538 -36.22 -15.14 7.06
C ASN A 538 -37.47 -15.14 6.17
N ILE A 539 -38.17 -16.28 6.08
CA ILE A 539 -39.48 -16.35 5.41
C ILE A 539 -40.50 -15.49 6.14
N GLU A 540 -40.53 -15.54 7.48
CA GLU A 540 -41.44 -14.70 8.27
C GLU A 540 -41.18 -13.20 8.09
N ILE A 541 -39.91 -12.78 7.99
CA ILE A 541 -39.55 -11.40 7.66
C ILE A 541 -40.17 -10.99 6.31
N LEU A 542 -40.10 -11.85 5.28
CA LEU A 542 -40.71 -11.57 3.98
C LEU A 542 -42.24 -11.56 4.05
N ARG A 543 -42.87 -12.52 4.74
CA ARG A 543 -44.34 -12.65 4.86
C ARG A 543 -44.97 -11.45 5.56
N LYS A 544 -44.28 -10.84 6.53
CA LYS A 544 -44.74 -9.60 7.19
C LYS A 544 -44.81 -8.40 6.23
N ASN A 545 -44.00 -8.40 5.17
CA ASN A 545 -43.83 -7.26 4.28
C ASN A 545 -44.45 -7.47 2.89
N VAL A 546 -44.68 -8.71 2.48
CA VAL A 546 -45.19 -9.07 1.15
C VAL A 546 -46.20 -10.21 1.25
N SER A 547 -47.37 -10.02 0.61
CA SER A 547 -48.34 -11.10 0.45
C SER A 547 -47.90 -12.04 -0.68
N SER A 548 -47.69 -13.32 -0.34
CA SER A 548 -47.31 -14.35 -1.31
C SER A 548 -47.84 -15.72 -0.90
N ASN A 549 -48.72 -16.27 -1.73
CA ASN A 549 -49.25 -17.62 -1.54
C ASN A 549 -48.13 -18.68 -1.55
N PHE A 550 -47.10 -18.47 -2.37
CA PHE A 550 -45.97 -19.40 -2.46
C PHE A 550 -45.18 -19.46 -1.14
N LEU A 551 -44.97 -18.31 -0.47
CA LEU A 551 -44.30 -18.29 0.83
C LEU A 551 -45.09 -19.03 1.90
N ASN A 552 -46.43 -18.90 1.88
CA ASN A 552 -47.31 -19.63 2.80
C ASN A 552 -47.21 -21.15 2.57
N GLN A 553 -47.17 -21.60 1.31
CA GLN A 553 -47.02 -23.02 0.98
C GLN A 553 -45.73 -23.64 1.52
N ILE A 554 -44.62 -22.88 1.54
CA ILE A 554 -43.35 -23.37 2.13
C ILE A 554 -43.53 -23.64 3.64
N VAL A 555 -44.20 -22.73 4.35
CA VAL A 555 -44.48 -22.87 5.79
C VAL A 555 -45.39 -24.06 6.04
N ASP A 556 -46.51 -24.13 5.32
CA ASP A 556 -47.50 -25.21 5.45
C ASP A 556 -46.87 -26.58 5.17
N SER A 557 -46.03 -26.67 4.13
CA SER A 557 -45.30 -27.91 3.81
C SER A 557 -44.41 -28.33 4.96
N ASN A 558 -43.67 -27.39 5.54
CA ASN A 558 -42.75 -27.68 6.63
C ASN A 558 -43.47 -28.09 7.92
N ASP A 559 -44.60 -27.46 8.23
CA ASP A 559 -45.39 -27.81 9.41
C ASP A 559 -45.99 -29.21 9.27
N LYS A 560 -46.54 -29.56 8.10
CA LYS A 560 -46.95 -30.94 7.82
C LYS A 560 -45.78 -31.92 7.95
N ARG A 561 -44.58 -31.57 7.50
CA ARG A 561 -43.41 -32.46 7.63
C ARG A 561 -43.02 -32.68 9.09
N LYS A 562 -43.17 -31.68 9.98
CA LYS A 562 -42.97 -31.88 11.43
C LYS A 562 -43.92 -32.93 11.97
N GLU A 563 -45.21 -32.84 11.63
CA GLU A 563 -46.22 -33.82 12.06
C GLU A 563 -45.92 -35.23 11.53
N GLU A 564 -45.47 -35.35 10.28
CA GLU A 564 -45.08 -36.64 9.69
C GLU A 564 -43.90 -37.27 10.44
N VAL A 565 -42.84 -36.51 10.71
CA VAL A 565 -41.67 -37.01 11.44
C VAL A 565 -42.04 -37.42 12.88
N GLU A 566 -42.98 -36.72 13.51
CA GLU A 566 -43.51 -37.12 14.82
C GLU A 566 -44.31 -38.43 14.77
N LYS A 567 -45.04 -38.69 13.68
CA LYS A 567 -45.75 -39.96 13.46
C LYS A 567 -44.78 -41.10 13.15
N GLU A 568 -43.80 -40.88 12.28
CA GLU A 568 -42.73 -41.84 11.94
C GLU A 568 -42.01 -42.31 13.22
N LYS A 569 -41.65 -41.38 14.11
CA LYS A 569 -41.03 -41.72 15.42
C LYS A 569 -41.94 -42.55 16.33
N LYS A 570 -43.26 -42.34 16.28
CA LYS A 570 -44.22 -43.09 17.11
C LYS A 570 -44.45 -44.51 16.57
N ASP A 571 -44.43 -44.69 15.26
CA ASP A 571 -44.56 -46.02 14.64
C ASP A 571 -43.28 -46.85 14.83
N ASP A 572 -42.09 -46.24 14.76
CA ASP A 572 -40.81 -46.91 15.10
C ASP A 572 -40.74 -47.37 16.57
N THR A 573 -41.43 -46.69 17.49
CA THR A 573 -41.52 -47.13 18.89
C THR A 573 -42.54 -48.26 19.13
N LYS A 574 -43.49 -48.47 18.21
CA LYS A 574 -44.45 -49.59 18.29
C LYS A 574 -43.89 -50.90 17.76
N THR A 575 -42.90 -50.86 16.86
CA THR A 575 -42.24 -52.05 16.29
C THR A 575 -41.30 -52.79 17.25
N TYR A 576 -41.00 -52.22 18.42
CA TYR A 576 -40.20 -52.88 19.48
C TYR A 576 -41.03 -53.45 20.64
N THR A 577 -42.36 -53.54 20.52
CA THR A 577 -43.22 -54.13 21.56
C THR A 577 -44.32 -55.05 20.98
N CYS A 578 -43.94 -56.10 20.25
CA CYS A 578 -44.66 -57.39 20.23
C CYS A 578 -43.97 -58.41 19.33
N SER A 579 -43.11 -59.24 19.93
CA SER A 579 -43.10 -60.72 19.88
C SER A 579 -41.81 -61.23 20.50
#